data_AF-A0A139PGZ5-F1
#
_entry.id   AF-A0A139PGZ5-F1
#
_cell.length_a   1.000
_cell.length_b   1.000
_cell.length_c   1.000
_cell.angle_alpha   90.00
_cell.angle_beta   90.00
_cell.angle_gamma   90.00
#
_symmetry.space_group_name_H-M   'P 1'
#
loop_
_entity.id
_entity.type
_entity.pdbx_description
1 polymer ?
#
loop_
_entity_poly.entity_id
_entity_poly.type
_entity_poly.pdbx_seq_one_letter_code
_entity_poly.pdbx_strand_id
1 'polypeptide(L)'
;MASAYNQAEKDFLAGKKTQEEIEELGAGALRNAVVDGDVDNGSVMAGQIAGLVSKEETCAEILEDIYLGAAKVIQKEAARWADVKF
;
A
#
# COMPACT_ATOMS: atom_id res chain seq x y z
N MET A 1 -10.75 8.11 -7.94
CA MET A 1 -10.51 7.08 -8.99
C MET A 1 -10.90 5.64 -8.60
N ALA A 2 -10.55 5.14 -7.41
CA ALA A 2 -10.74 3.72 -7.05
C ALA A 2 -12.18 3.19 -7.21
N SER A 3 -13.20 3.98 -6.87
CA SER A 3 -14.60 3.58 -7.05
C SER A 3 -15.02 3.45 -8.53
N ALA A 4 -14.55 4.36 -9.38
CA ALA A 4 -14.82 4.33 -10.82
C ALA A 4 -14.08 3.17 -11.51
N TYR A 5 -12.84 2.88 -11.09
CA TYR A 5 -12.08 1.72 -11.56
C TYR A 5 -12.75 0.40 -11.17
N ASN A 6 -13.11 0.26 -9.90
CA ASN A 6 -13.79 -0.94 -9.39
C ASN A 6 -15.14 -1.16 -10.09
N GLN A 7 -15.84 -0.09 -10.44
CA GLN A 7 -17.08 -0.19 -11.21
C GLN A 7 -16.79 -0.59 -12.66
N ALA A 8 -15.77 -0.01 -13.29
CA ALA A 8 -15.35 -0.37 -14.65
C ALA A 8 -14.90 -1.84 -14.76
N GLU A 9 -14.21 -2.37 -13.74
CA GLU A 9 -13.85 -3.79 -13.67
C GLU A 9 -15.09 -4.70 -13.61
N LYS A 10 -16.08 -4.34 -12.78
CA LYS A 10 -17.35 -5.08 -12.71
C LYS A 10 -18.10 -5.04 -14.04
N ASP A 11 -18.12 -3.89 -14.70
CA ASP A 11 -18.79 -3.72 -15.99
C ASP A 11 -18.06 -4.48 -17.11
N PHE A 12 -16.73 -4.56 -17.08
CA PHE A 12 -15.95 -5.42 -17.97
C PHE A 12 -16.25 -6.90 -17.76
N LEU A 13 -16.28 -7.37 -16.51
CA LEU A 13 -16.67 -8.75 -16.19
C LEU A 13 -18.11 -9.07 -16.60
N ALA A 14 -18.98 -8.06 -16.65
CA ALA A 14 -20.35 -8.17 -17.16
C ALA A 14 -20.48 -8.02 -18.69
N GLY A 15 -19.37 -7.85 -19.41
CA GLY A 15 -19.35 -7.65 -20.87
C GLY A 15 -19.88 -6.30 -21.35
N LYS A 16 -19.99 -5.31 -20.46
CA LYS A 16 -20.49 -3.95 -20.74
C LYS A 16 -19.40 -2.95 -21.08
N LYS A 17 -18.14 -3.30 -20.81
CA LYS A 17 -16.94 -2.51 -21.14
C LYS A 17 -15.91 -3.38 -21.81
N THR A 18 -15.09 -2.78 -22.66
CA THR A 18 -13.90 -3.41 -23.24
C THR A 18 -12.70 -3.24 -22.31
N GLN A 19 -11.64 -4.00 -22.60
CA GLN A 19 -10.36 -3.85 -21.92
C GLN A 19 -9.72 -2.47 -22.19
N GLU A 20 -9.79 -1.98 -23.44
CA GLU A 20 -9.26 -0.66 -23.84
C GLU A 20 -9.93 0.47 -23.04
N GLU A 21 -11.24 0.40 -22.80
CA GLU A 21 -11.95 1.39 -21.99
C GLU A 21 -11.56 1.38 -20.50
N ILE A 22 -11.00 0.27 -19.99
CA ILE A 22 -10.41 0.21 -18.64
C ILE A 22 -9.00 0.79 -18.67
N GLU A 23 -8.20 0.43 -19.67
CA GLU A 23 -6.83 0.92 -19.81
C GLU A 23 -6.79 2.44 -19.99
N GLU A 24 -7.71 3.01 -20.77
CA GLU A 24 -7.83 4.45 -20.96
C GLU A 24 -8.21 5.18 -19.66
N LEU A 25 -9.04 4.55 -18.81
CA LEU A 25 -9.34 5.07 -17.47
C LEU A 25 -8.10 5.11 -16.57
N GLY A 26 -7.17 4.16 -16.70
CA GLY A 26 -5.94 4.09 -15.90
C GLY A 26 -4.76 4.86 -16.46
N ALA A 27 -4.82 5.23 -17.74
CA ALA A 27 -3.73 5.88 -18.44
C ALA A 27 -3.30 7.17 -17.71
N GLY A 28 -2.06 7.20 -17.26
CA GLY A 28 -1.49 8.37 -16.57
C GLY A 28 -1.96 8.58 -15.12
N ALA A 29 -2.93 7.79 -14.61
CA ALA A 29 -3.49 8.01 -13.28
C ALA A 29 -2.44 7.95 -12.15
N LEU A 30 -1.45 7.06 -12.25
CA LEU A 30 -0.34 7.00 -11.29
C LEU A 30 0.53 8.27 -11.33
N ARG A 31 0.84 8.77 -12.53
CA ARG A 31 1.65 9.99 -12.69
C ARG A 31 0.91 11.19 -12.08
N ASN A 32 -0.40 11.30 -12.33
CA ASN A 32 -1.21 12.40 -11.81
C ASN A 32 -1.19 12.44 -10.27
N ALA A 33 -1.30 11.27 -9.61
CA ALA A 33 -1.20 11.20 -8.15
C ALA A 33 0.21 11.50 -7.63
N VAL A 34 1.25 10.91 -8.22
CA VAL A 34 2.63 10.94 -7.68
C VAL A 34 3.37 12.24 -8.01
N VAL A 35 3.19 12.76 -9.22
CA VAL A 35 3.92 13.94 -9.71
C VAL A 35 3.10 15.21 -9.53
N ASP A 36 1.82 15.17 -9.93
CA ASP A 36 0.98 16.36 -9.95
C ASP A 36 0.15 16.53 -8.65
N GLY A 37 0.19 15.54 -7.75
CA GLY A 37 -0.49 15.59 -6.44
C GLY A 37 -2.01 15.42 -6.50
N ASP A 38 -2.57 14.95 -7.62
CA ASP A 38 -4.01 14.73 -7.77
C ASP A 38 -4.43 13.42 -7.07
N VAL A 39 -4.82 13.53 -5.80
CA VAL A 39 -5.25 12.40 -4.97
C VAL A 39 -6.71 11.98 -5.21
N ASP A 40 -7.51 12.82 -5.87
CA ASP A 40 -8.94 12.57 -6.11
C ASP A 40 -9.16 11.77 -7.40
N ASN A 41 -8.49 12.18 -8.47
CA ASN A 41 -8.60 11.58 -9.81
C ASN A 41 -7.40 10.72 -10.19
N GLY A 42 -6.26 10.86 -9.49
CA GLY A 42 -5.11 9.98 -9.66
C GLY A 42 -5.27 8.61 -8.98
N SER A 43 -4.31 7.73 -9.25
CA SER A 43 -4.19 6.41 -8.61
C SER A 43 -3.19 6.49 -7.45
N VAL A 44 -3.71 6.69 -6.24
CA VAL A 44 -2.92 6.64 -4.99
C VAL A 44 -2.73 5.18 -4.58
N MET A 45 -1.71 4.53 -5.14
CA MET A 45 -1.42 3.12 -4.85
C MET A 45 -0.73 2.97 -3.49
N ALA A 46 -1.34 2.21 -2.57
CA ALA A 46 -0.78 1.89 -1.26
C ALA A 46 -1.20 0.48 -0.80
N GLY A 47 -0.34 -0.19 -0.04
CA GLY A 47 -0.66 -1.49 0.57
C GLY A 47 -1.57 -1.36 1.79
N GLN A 48 -2.17 -2.48 2.24
CA GLN A 48 -3.06 -2.50 3.41
C GLN A 48 -2.40 -1.99 4.70
N ILE A 49 -1.07 -2.14 4.81
CA ILE A 49 -0.27 -1.67 5.95
C ILE A 49 -0.20 -0.13 6.07
N ALA A 50 -0.62 0.61 5.03
CA ALA A 50 -0.54 2.08 5.01
C ALA A 50 -1.26 2.74 6.20
N GLY A 51 -2.30 2.09 6.76
CA GLY A 51 -2.96 2.59 7.97
C GLY A 51 -2.11 2.61 9.24
N LEU A 52 -0.95 1.92 9.26
CA LEU A 52 0.03 1.99 10.35
C LEU A 52 1.10 3.06 10.12
N VAL A 53 1.23 3.57 8.89
CA VAL A 53 2.18 4.64 8.57
C VAL A 53 1.58 5.96 9.03
N SER A 54 2.22 6.57 10.04
CA SER A 54 1.67 7.75 10.75
C SER A 54 2.67 8.91 10.87
N LYS A 55 3.87 8.75 10.31
CA LYS A 55 4.96 9.72 10.36
C LYS A 55 5.69 9.76 9.02
N GLU A 56 6.13 10.95 8.63
CA GLU A 56 7.07 11.16 7.54
C GLU A 56 8.49 11.11 8.11
N GLU A 57 9.37 10.34 7.48
CA GLU A 57 10.71 10.05 7.98
C GLU A 57 11.70 9.95 6.83
N THR A 58 12.98 10.12 7.13
CA THR A 58 14.05 9.83 6.18
C THR A 58 14.15 8.33 5.90
N CYS A 59 14.67 7.95 4.73
CA CYS A 59 14.92 6.55 4.42
C CYS A 59 15.82 5.85 5.45
N ALA A 60 16.78 6.58 6.05
CA ALA A 60 17.67 6.04 7.07
C ALA A 60 16.92 5.72 8.37
N GLU A 61 16.08 6.64 8.84
CA GLU A 61 15.25 6.43 10.04
C GLU A 61 14.28 5.25 9.87
N ILE A 62 13.63 5.13 8.70
CA ILE A 62 12.73 4.00 8.40
C ILE A 62 13.48 2.67 8.48
N LEU A 63 14.67 2.59 7.87
CA LEU A 63 15.48 1.38 7.90
C LEU A 63 15.95 1.03 9.31
N GLU A 64 16.37 2.02 10.08
CA GLU A 64 16.83 1.85 11.46
C GLU A 64 15.68 1.39 12.37
N ASP A 65 14.49 2.01 12.27
CA ASP A 65 13.30 1.64 13.05
C ASP A 65 12.88 0.19 12.75
N ILE A 66 12.83 -0.20 11.48
CA ILE A 66 12.50 -1.57 11.08
C ILE A 66 13.54 -2.56 11.63
N TYR A 67 14.83 -2.28 11.46
CA TYR A 67 15.89 -3.21 11.83
C TYR A 67 16.03 -3.36 13.36
N LEU A 68 16.14 -2.24 14.08
CA LEU A 68 16.29 -2.25 15.54
C LEU A 68 14.97 -2.63 16.22
N GLY A 69 13.83 -2.22 15.66
CA GLY A 69 12.50 -2.64 16.11
C GLY A 69 12.34 -4.15 16.02
N ALA A 70 12.73 -4.77 14.90
CA ALA A 70 12.72 -6.22 14.76
C ALA A 70 13.64 -6.91 15.77
N ALA A 71 14.89 -6.44 15.92
CA ALA A 71 15.84 -6.99 16.89
C ALA A 71 15.28 -6.93 18.32
N LYS A 72 14.67 -5.80 18.71
CA LYS A 72 14.05 -5.61 20.02
C LYS A 72 12.89 -6.57 20.26
N VAL A 73 12.01 -6.77 19.28
CA VAL A 73 10.89 -7.71 19.39
C VAL A 73 11.39 -9.14 19.52
N ILE A 74 12.36 -9.54 18.70
CA ILE A 74 12.96 -10.89 18.74
C ILE A 74 13.61 -11.14 20.10
N GLN A 75 14.40 -10.21 20.62
CA GLN A 75 15.04 -10.34 21.94
C GLN A 75 14.01 -10.44 23.07
N LYS A 76 12.95 -9.64 23.01
CA LYS A 76 11.85 -9.69 23.98
C LYS A 76 11.16 -11.05 23.97
N GLU A 77 10.87 -11.57 22.79
CA GLU A 77 10.23 -12.89 22.65
C GLU A 77 11.19 -14.00 23.10
N ALA A 78 12.46 -13.98 22.69
CA ALA A 78 13.45 -14.95 23.16
C ALA A 78 13.53 -15.01 24.70
N ALA A 79 13.53 -13.86 25.37
CA ALA A 79 13.48 -13.79 26.83
C ALA A 79 12.17 -14.35 27.40
N ARG A 80 11.02 -14.04 26.78
CA ARG A 80 9.70 -14.52 27.21
C ARG A 80 9.59 -16.05 27.15
N TRP A 81 10.23 -16.67 26.17
CA TRP A 81 10.14 -18.10 25.92
C TRP A 81 11.30 -18.92 26.52
N ALA A 82 12.26 -18.26 27.19
CA ALA A 82 13.51 -18.90 27.65
C ALA A 82 13.31 -20.09 28.60
N ASP A 83 12.29 -20.04 29.46
CA ASP A 83 12.02 -21.04 30.49
C ASP A 83 10.81 -21.94 30.18
N VAL A 84 10.24 -21.83 28.97
CA VAL A 84 9.09 -22.65 28.57
C VAL A 84 9.56 -24.08 28.30
N LYS A 85 9.09 -25.04 29.11
CA LYS A 85 9.34 -26.47 28.92
C LYS A 85 8.21 -27.08 28.10
N PHE A 86 8.59 -27.92 27.13
CA PHE A 86 7.67 -28.72 26.30
C PHE A 86 7.34 -30.06 26.95
#